data_AF-A0AAV5T4T5-F1
#
_entry.id   AF-A0AAV5T4T5-F1
#
_cell.length_a   1.000
_cell.length_b   1.000
_cell.length_c   1.000
_cell.angle_alpha   90.00
_cell.angle_beta   90.00
_cell.angle_gamma   90.00
#
_symmetry.space_group_name_H-M   'P 1'
#
loop_
_entity.id
_entity.type
_entity.pdbx_description
1 polymer ?
#
loop_
_entity_poly.entity_id
_entity_poly.type
_entity_poly.pdbx_seq_one_letter_code
_entity_poly.pdbx_strand_id
1 'polypeptide(L)'
;MTRGGGGWTLIGNAITTYIQNETADKTLEEYAVGFGSAEDADLWFGLDLISLYTNYQTMSLRLNLYRCEHNGVDAKWTDCTYTQFAVSGRTDEYRVTIPEACRGTEVDYYDGWARWDLKKAGPKFIAFDNDSSNLHCSEAFRNTGWWYDT
;
A
#
# COMPACT_ATOMS: atom_id res chain seq x y z
N MET A 1 8.55 18.46 0.11
CA MET A 1 9.22 17.87 -1.08
C MET A 1 10.67 17.39 -0.83
N THR A 2 11.12 17.09 0.40
CA THR A 2 12.57 16.89 0.67
C THR A 2 12.98 15.56 1.34
N ARG A 3 12.07 14.59 1.56
CA ARG A 3 12.49 13.27 2.06
C ARG A 3 13.18 12.47 0.95
N GLY A 4 14.39 11.96 1.21
CA GLY A 4 15.07 11.01 0.34
C GLY A 4 15.56 11.54 -1.01
N GLY A 5 15.89 12.83 -1.12
CA GLY A 5 16.40 13.43 -2.36
C GLY A 5 15.33 14.02 -3.30
N GLY A 6 14.05 13.93 -2.93
CA GLY A 6 12.93 14.46 -3.74
C GLY A 6 12.51 13.51 -4.88
N GLY A 7 11.56 13.95 -5.71
CA GLY A 7 11.06 13.16 -6.85
C GLY A 7 10.06 12.05 -6.52
N TRP A 8 9.55 12.03 -5.28
CA TRP A 8 8.55 11.04 -4.84
C TRP A 8 7.14 11.61 -4.98
N THR A 9 6.27 10.88 -5.68
CA THR A 9 4.83 11.12 -5.70
C THR A 9 4.19 10.37 -4.53
N LEU A 10 3.37 11.05 -3.74
CA LEU A 10 2.59 10.41 -2.68
C LEU A 10 1.43 9.62 -3.32
N ILE A 11 1.46 8.28 -3.20
CA ILE A 11 0.41 7.42 -3.76
C ILE A 11 -0.61 6.94 -2.72
N GLY A 12 -0.25 7.04 -1.45
CA GLY A 12 -1.03 6.52 -0.34
C GLY A 12 -0.51 7.10 0.97
N ASN A 13 -1.40 7.63 1.79
CA ASN A 13 -1.14 7.92 3.18
C ASN A 13 -2.43 7.67 3.96
N ALA A 14 -2.29 7.22 5.19
CA ALA A 14 -3.38 7.15 6.13
C ALA A 14 -2.92 7.88 7.38
N ILE A 15 -3.34 9.14 7.53
CA ILE A 15 -3.18 9.83 8.81
C ILE A 15 -4.29 9.31 9.71
N THR A 16 -4.07 8.14 10.30
CA THR A 16 -5.05 7.56 11.23
C THR A 16 -5.15 8.47 12.45
N THR A 17 -6.16 9.32 12.47
CA THR A 17 -6.68 9.85 13.73
C THR A 17 -7.55 8.77 14.35
N TYR A 18 -7.77 8.83 15.67
CA TYR A 18 -8.56 7.83 16.42
C TYR A 18 -10.01 7.69 15.94
N ILE A 19 -10.46 8.53 15.00
CA ILE A 19 -11.87 8.75 14.64
C ILE A 19 -12.15 8.43 13.16
N GLN A 20 -11.15 8.47 12.27
CA GLN A 20 -11.34 8.25 10.82
C GLN A 20 -10.22 7.38 10.24
N ASN A 21 -10.59 6.28 9.60
CA ASN A 21 -9.72 5.52 8.72
C ASN A 21 -10.21 5.72 7.28
N GLU A 22 -9.65 6.69 6.57
CA GLU A 22 -10.08 7.02 5.20
C GLU A 22 -9.92 5.86 4.21
N THR A 23 -9.06 4.87 4.53
CA THR A 23 -8.87 3.67 3.73
C THR A 23 -9.86 2.54 4.06
N ALA A 24 -10.61 2.63 5.16
CA ALA A 24 -11.66 1.65 5.45
C ALA A 24 -12.96 1.96 4.70
N ASP A 25 -13.78 0.92 4.55
CA ASP A 25 -15.14 0.99 3.99
C ASP A 25 -15.18 1.61 2.58
N LYS A 26 -14.15 1.34 1.77
CA LYS A 26 -14.06 1.74 0.37
C LYS A 26 -14.20 0.52 -0.54
N THR A 27 -15.05 0.64 -1.54
CA THR A 27 -15.26 -0.36 -2.58
C THR A 27 -14.04 -0.46 -3.51
N LEU A 28 -13.93 -1.54 -4.27
CA LEU A 28 -12.91 -1.68 -5.30
C LEU A 28 -12.95 -0.52 -6.32
N GLU A 29 -14.14 -0.05 -6.68
CA GLU A 29 -14.29 1.09 -7.60
C GLU A 29 -13.73 2.38 -7.01
N GLU A 30 -13.96 2.65 -5.72
CA GLU A 30 -13.37 3.81 -5.04
C GLU A 30 -11.85 3.68 -4.94
N TYR A 31 -11.33 2.48 -4.66
CA TYR A 31 -9.89 2.20 -4.71
C TYR A 31 -9.30 2.36 -6.13
N ALA A 32 -10.09 2.08 -7.18
CA ALA A 32 -9.66 2.26 -8.56
C ALA A 32 -9.52 3.74 -8.94
N VAL A 33 -10.54 4.55 -8.62
CA VAL A 33 -10.58 5.98 -8.94
C VAL A 33 -9.69 6.80 -8.01
N GLY A 34 -9.55 6.39 -6.74
CA GLY A 34 -8.86 7.15 -5.70
C GLY A 34 -9.80 7.98 -4.83
N PHE A 35 -9.33 8.36 -3.65
CA PHE A 35 -10.09 9.12 -2.66
C PHE A 35 -9.16 9.90 -1.72
N GLY A 36 -9.73 10.78 -0.90
CA GLY A 36 -9.00 11.65 0.02
C GLY A 36 -8.47 12.92 -0.62
N SER A 37 -7.50 13.56 0.03
CA SER A 37 -7.03 14.91 -0.27
C SER A 37 -5.50 14.99 -0.31
N ALA A 38 -4.98 15.47 -1.44
CA ALA A 38 -3.55 15.77 -1.59
C ALA A 38 -3.10 16.95 -0.74
N GLU A 39 -4.00 17.89 -0.47
CA GLU A 39 -3.71 19.06 0.37
C GLU A 39 -3.50 18.64 1.83
N ASP A 40 -4.29 17.67 2.30
CA ASP A 40 -4.19 17.10 3.64
C ASP A 40 -3.14 16.00 3.75
N ALA A 41 -2.56 15.61 2.60
CA ALA A 41 -1.69 14.45 2.47
C ALA A 41 -2.32 13.17 3.05
N ASP A 42 -3.64 13.01 2.95
CA ASP A 42 -4.38 11.84 3.43
C ASP A 42 -5.25 11.34 2.28
N LEU A 43 -4.73 10.37 1.52
CA LEU A 43 -5.29 9.99 0.23
C LEU A 43 -4.90 8.59 -0.17
N TRP A 44 -5.70 8.05 -1.09
CA TRP A 44 -5.33 6.95 -1.97
C TRP A 44 -5.37 7.43 -3.42
N PHE A 45 -4.26 7.28 -4.14
CA PHE A 45 -4.08 7.90 -5.46
C PHE A 45 -4.93 7.27 -6.57
N GLY A 46 -5.46 6.07 -6.34
CA GLY A 46 -6.28 5.34 -7.31
C GLY A 46 -5.47 4.29 -8.06
N LEU A 47 -5.95 3.05 -8.08
CA LEU A 47 -5.26 1.92 -8.74
C LEU A 47 -5.11 2.13 -10.25
N ASP A 48 -6.04 2.83 -10.91
CA ASP A 48 -5.94 3.11 -12.34
C ASP A 48 -4.74 4.00 -12.66
N LEU A 49 -4.52 5.05 -11.85
CA LEU A 49 -3.35 5.91 -11.99
C LEU A 49 -2.07 5.19 -11.58
N ILE A 50 -2.09 4.46 -10.45
CA ILE A 50 -0.91 3.69 -10.01
C ILE A 50 -0.49 2.68 -11.10
N SER A 51 -1.44 1.98 -11.71
CA SER A 51 -1.17 1.07 -12.82
C SER A 51 -0.59 1.80 -14.02
N LEU A 52 -1.18 2.92 -14.45
CA LEU A 52 -0.69 3.71 -15.58
C LEU A 52 0.77 4.15 -15.37
N TYR A 53 1.09 4.74 -14.21
CA TYR A 53 2.42 5.28 -13.96
C TYR A 53 3.48 4.19 -13.79
N THR A 54 3.15 3.10 -13.10
CA THR A 54 4.13 2.03 -12.82
C THR A 54 4.42 1.13 -14.03
N ASN A 55 3.57 1.15 -15.06
CA ASN A 55 3.81 0.47 -16.33
C ASN A 55 4.37 1.40 -17.43
N TYR A 56 4.31 2.72 -17.25
CA TYR A 56 4.91 3.67 -18.19
C TYR A 56 6.45 3.65 -18.12
N GLN A 57 7.00 3.55 -16.91
CA GLN A 57 8.43 3.42 -16.66
C GLN A 57 8.65 2.60 -15.39
N THR A 58 9.85 2.03 -15.22
CA THR A 58 10.21 1.33 -13.98
C THR A 58 10.15 2.31 -12.81
N MET A 59 9.32 2.01 -11.82
CA MET A 59 9.12 2.83 -10.63
C MET A 59 9.59 2.10 -9.37
N SER A 60 10.08 2.86 -8.39
CA SER A 60 10.35 2.39 -7.04
C SER A 60 9.21 2.80 -6.11
N LEU A 61 8.95 2.01 -5.07
CA LEU A 61 8.01 2.34 -3.99
C LEU A 61 8.77 2.52 -2.69
N ARG A 62 8.59 3.66 -2.03
CA ARG A 62 9.13 3.91 -0.68
C ARG A 62 8.00 4.05 0.33
N LEU A 63 8.07 3.24 1.36
CA LEU A 63 7.24 3.32 2.55
C LEU A 63 7.97 4.16 3.59
N ASN A 64 7.25 5.08 4.22
CA ASN A 64 7.72 5.79 5.40
C ASN A 64 6.73 5.48 6.53
N LEU A 65 7.22 4.88 7.60
CA LEU A 65 6.39 4.44 8.71
C LEU A 65 6.76 5.22 9.97
N TYR A 66 5.75 5.52 10.77
CA TYR A 66 5.93 5.97 12.13
C TYR A 66 5.56 4.82 13.06
N ARG A 67 6.56 4.25 13.72
CA ARG A 67 6.36 3.21 14.74
C ARG A 67 6.04 3.92 16.05
N CYS A 68 4.82 3.74 16.55
CA CYS A 68 4.42 4.22 17.86
C CYS A 68 5.20 3.50 18.97
N GLU A 69 5.30 4.14 20.13
CA GLU A 69 5.89 3.53 21.32
C GLU A 69 5.09 2.26 21.71
N HIS A 70 5.78 1.15 21.97
CA HIS A 70 5.15 -0.07 22.47
C HIS A 70 6.14 -0.90 23.28
N ASN A 71 5.67 -1.59 24.34
CA ASN A 71 6.47 -2.52 25.16
C ASN A 71 7.87 -1.99 25.57
N GLY A 72 7.99 -0.70 25.87
CA GLY A 72 9.27 -0.07 26.26
C GLY A 72 10.24 0.19 25.09
N VAL A 73 9.77 0.10 23.85
CA VAL A 73 10.48 0.53 22.64
C VAL A 73 10.01 1.93 22.28
N ASP A 74 10.94 2.88 22.21
CA ASP A 74 10.66 4.27 21.84
C ASP A 74 10.08 4.40 20.43
N ALA A 75 9.19 5.38 20.27
CA ALA A 75 8.65 5.71 18.96
C ALA A 75 9.76 6.15 17.99
N LYS A 76 9.69 5.70 16.73
CA LYS A 76 10.71 6.01 15.72
C LYS A 76 10.11 6.09 14.32
N TRP A 77 10.74 6.92 13.49
CA TRP A 77 10.52 6.88 12.06
C TRP A 77 11.40 5.82 11.41
N THR A 78 10.81 5.08 10.49
CA THR A 78 11.46 4.04 9.69
C THR A 78 11.06 4.18 8.22
N ASP A 79 11.82 3.55 7.35
CA ASP A 79 11.50 3.46 5.93
C ASP A 79 11.86 2.11 5.34
N CYS A 80 11.20 1.78 4.23
CA CYS A 80 11.53 0.63 3.41
C CYS A 80 11.30 0.97 1.93
N THR A 81 12.28 0.69 1.07
CA THR A 81 12.20 0.98 -0.36
C THR A 81 12.24 -0.32 -1.16
N TYR A 82 11.20 -0.56 -1.96
CA TYR A 82 11.20 -1.53 -3.05
C TYR A 82 11.78 -0.86 -4.29
N THR A 83 12.84 -1.43 -4.87
CA THR A 83 13.47 -0.83 -6.06
C THR A 83 12.58 -0.91 -7.29
N GLN A 84 11.69 -1.91 -7.34
CA GLN A 84 10.71 -2.10 -8.39
C GLN A 84 9.33 -2.36 -7.78
N PHE A 85 8.34 -1.64 -8.31
CA PHE A 85 6.94 -1.76 -7.94
C PHE A 85 6.08 -1.53 -9.18
N ALA A 86 5.19 -2.47 -9.47
CA ALA A 86 4.20 -2.33 -10.53
C ALA A 86 2.84 -2.90 -10.13
N VAL A 87 1.79 -2.31 -10.68
CA VAL A 87 0.40 -2.75 -10.49
C VAL A 87 -0.20 -2.98 -11.87
N SER A 88 -0.74 -4.18 -12.12
CA SER A 88 -1.39 -4.48 -13.40
C SER A 88 -2.71 -3.70 -13.57
N GLY A 89 -3.25 -3.69 -14.78
CA GLY A 89 -4.50 -2.98 -15.05
C GLY A 89 -5.73 -3.72 -14.52
N ARG A 90 -6.90 -3.08 -14.64
CA ARG A 90 -8.20 -3.62 -14.19
C ARG A 90 -8.49 -5.04 -14.73
N THR A 91 -8.05 -5.38 -15.94
CA THR A 91 -8.26 -6.70 -16.56
C THR A 91 -7.50 -7.85 -15.88
N ASP A 92 -6.41 -7.54 -15.17
CA ASP A 92 -5.67 -8.49 -14.33
C ASP A 92 -5.84 -8.15 -12.84
N GLU A 93 -6.97 -7.50 -12.53
CA GLU A 93 -7.46 -7.27 -11.16
C GLU A 93 -6.44 -6.57 -10.26
N TYR A 94 -5.71 -5.61 -10.85
CA TYR A 94 -4.73 -4.77 -10.17
C TYR A 94 -3.68 -5.55 -9.38
N ARG A 95 -3.20 -6.65 -9.94
CA ARG A 95 -2.16 -7.48 -9.35
C ARG A 95 -0.86 -6.72 -9.12
N VAL A 96 -0.28 -6.86 -7.94
CA VAL A 96 1.01 -6.23 -7.61
C VAL A 96 2.19 -7.08 -8.07
N THR A 97 3.27 -6.44 -8.53
CA THR A 97 4.56 -7.08 -8.80
C THR A 97 5.65 -6.37 -8.02
N ILE A 98 6.29 -7.11 -7.12
CA ILE A 98 7.43 -6.69 -6.30
C ILE A 98 8.46 -7.83 -6.37
N PRO A 99 9.54 -7.68 -7.15
CA PRO A 99 10.48 -8.78 -7.43
C PRO A 99 11.49 -9.03 -6.31
N GLU A 100 11.66 -8.08 -5.39
CA GLU A 100 12.63 -8.18 -4.30
C GLU A 100 12.13 -7.53 -3.02
N ALA A 101 12.65 -7.99 -1.89
CA ALA A 101 12.29 -7.45 -0.58
C ALA A 101 12.78 -6.00 -0.46
N CYS A 102 12.00 -5.17 0.23
CA CYS A 102 12.39 -3.79 0.46
C CYS A 102 13.63 -3.68 1.36
N ARG A 103 14.36 -2.58 1.21
CA ARG A 103 15.53 -2.24 2.03
C ARG A 103 15.35 -0.86 2.64
N GLY A 104 15.76 -0.71 3.88
CA GLY A 104 15.68 0.56 4.60
C GLY A 104 15.99 0.39 6.08
N THR A 105 15.50 1.32 6.89
CA THR A 105 15.64 1.30 8.35
C THR A 105 14.54 0.49 9.04
N GLU A 106 13.47 0.16 8.32
CA GLU A 106 12.43 -0.75 8.76
C GLU A 106 12.97 -2.19 8.79
N VAL A 107 13.07 -2.76 9.99
CA VAL A 107 13.60 -4.11 10.25
C VAL A 107 12.55 -5.05 10.81
N ASP A 108 11.37 -4.54 11.17
CA ASP A 108 10.25 -5.33 11.65
C ASP A 108 9.35 -5.70 10.46
N TYR A 109 9.69 -6.84 9.82
CA TYR A 109 9.02 -7.37 8.64
C TYR A 109 7.62 -7.92 8.89
N TYR A 110 7.13 -7.88 10.13
CA TYR A 110 5.79 -8.35 10.47
C TYR A 110 4.68 -7.59 9.75
N ASP A 111 5.00 -6.45 9.11
CA ASP A 111 4.08 -5.59 8.35
C ASP A 111 4.52 -5.39 6.89
N GLY A 112 5.44 -6.21 6.38
CA GLY A 112 5.90 -6.14 5.00
C GLY A 112 4.72 -6.26 4.03
N TRP A 113 4.62 -5.32 3.08
CA TRP A 113 3.59 -5.32 2.02
C TRP A 113 3.63 -6.58 1.16
N ALA A 114 4.80 -7.22 1.05
CA ALA A 114 5.02 -8.36 0.17
C ALA A 114 5.27 -9.65 0.99
N ARG A 115 4.19 -10.42 1.20
CA ARG A 115 4.22 -11.69 1.95
C ARG A 115 4.20 -12.95 1.07
N TRP A 116 4.10 -12.77 -0.24
CA TRP A 116 4.06 -13.84 -1.24
C TRP A 116 5.46 -14.19 -1.79
N ASP A 117 5.51 -15.19 -2.65
CA ASP A 117 6.70 -15.56 -3.44
C ASP A 117 7.07 -14.42 -4.41
N LEU A 118 8.04 -13.59 -4.04
CA LEU A 118 8.49 -12.41 -4.81
C LEU A 118 9.03 -12.76 -6.22
N LYS A 119 9.28 -14.04 -6.51
CA LYS A 119 9.66 -14.48 -7.87
C LYS A 119 8.47 -14.55 -8.83
N LYS A 120 7.25 -14.34 -8.34
CA LYS A 120 6.01 -14.38 -9.09
C LYS A 120 5.25 -13.06 -8.94
N ALA A 121 4.27 -12.86 -9.82
CA ALA A 121 3.28 -11.82 -9.61
C ALA A 121 2.55 -12.08 -8.28
N GLY A 122 2.32 -11.01 -7.52
CA GLY A 122 1.68 -11.06 -6.21
C GLY A 122 0.16 -11.30 -6.32
N PRO A 123 -0.56 -11.11 -5.20
CA PRO A 123 -2.00 -11.26 -5.19
C PRO A 123 -2.70 -10.12 -5.94
N LYS A 124 -3.98 -10.35 -6.24
CA LYS A 124 -4.89 -9.34 -6.78
C LYS A 124 -5.23 -8.31 -5.70
N PHE A 125 -5.73 -7.14 -6.10
CA PHE A 125 -6.23 -6.19 -5.11
C PHE A 125 -7.62 -6.61 -4.61
N ILE A 126 -7.81 -6.60 -3.30
CA ILE A 126 -9.03 -7.03 -2.63
C ILE A 126 -9.50 -5.94 -1.68
N ALA A 127 -10.76 -5.55 -1.79
CA ALA A 127 -11.53 -4.66 -0.93
C ALA A 127 -12.79 -5.40 -0.43
N PHE A 128 -13.56 -4.78 0.47
CA PHE A 128 -14.65 -5.46 1.17
C PHE A 128 -15.77 -5.98 0.26
N ASP A 129 -15.96 -5.36 -0.91
CA ASP A 129 -17.03 -5.70 -1.86
C ASP A 129 -16.59 -6.73 -2.93
N ASN A 130 -15.29 -7.05 -3.01
CA ASN A 130 -14.77 -8.08 -3.91
C ASN A 130 -13.96 -9.17 -3.18
N ASP A 131 -13.97 -9.19 -1.84
CA ASP A 131 -13.33 -10.23 -1.05
C ASP A 131 -14.15 -11.53 -1.03
N SER A 132 -13.71 -12.47 -1.85
CA SER A 132 -14.21 -13.84 -1.89
C SER A 132 -13.22 -14.85 -1.29
N SER A 133 -12.19 -14.37 -0.58
CA SER A 133 -11.24 -15.24 0.10
C SER A 133 -11.88 -15.96 1.28
N ASN A 134 -11.41 -17.17 1.57
CA ASN A 134 -11.92 -17.97 2.70
C ASN A 134 -11.70 -17.30 4.06
N LEU A 135 -10.71 -16.41 4.15
CA LEU A 135 -10.33 -15.70 5.36
C LEU A 135 -11.04 -14.36 5.52
N HIS A 136 -11.74 -13.87 4.47
CA HIS A 136 -12.33 -12.53 4.41
C HIS A 136 -11.36 -11.47 4.96
N CYS A 137 -10.13 -11.48 4.43
CA CYS A 137 -9.03 -10.63 4.89
C CYS A 137 -9.43 -9.15 4.95
N SER A 138 -10.16 -8.63 3.96
CA SER A 138 -10.59 -7.24 4.00
C SER A 138 -11.45 -6.95 5.24
N GLU A 139 -12.36 -7.85 5.60
CA GLU A 139 -13.21 -7.71 6.78
C GLU A 139 -12.38 -7.81 8.07
N ALA A 140 -11.48 -8.80 8.15
CA ALA A 140 -10.59 -9.00 9.29
C ALA A 140 -9.67 -7.77 9.54
N PHE A 141 -9.26 -7.10 8.47
CA PHE A 141 -8.46 -5.88 8.50
C PHE A 141 -9.32 -4.61 8.37
N ARG A 142 -10.50 -4.60 9.01
CA ARG A 142 -11.38 -3.42 9.19
C ARG A 142 -11.88 -2.82 7.87
N ASN A 143 -12.33 -3.67 6.96
CA ASN A 143 -12.85 -3.31 5.64
C ASN A 143 -11.88 -2.46 4.81
N THR A 144 -10.58 -2.66 4.98
CA THR A 144 -9.56 -1.99 4.15
C THR A 144 -9.29 -2.77 2.87
N GLY A 145 -8.84 -2.08 1.83
CA GLY A 145 -8.44 -2.68 0.56
C GLY A 145 -6.94 -2.89 0.51
N TRP A 146 -6.50 -4.06 0.06
CA TRP A 146 -5.09 -4.40 -0.04
C TRP A 146 -4.77 -5.55 -1.00
N TRP A 147 -3.48 -5.73 -1.27
CA TRP A 147 -2.90 -6.95 -1.82
C TRP A 147 -2.70 -7.99 -0.72
N TYR A 148 -3.81 -8.54 -0.21
CA TYR A 148 -3.77 -9.58 0.82
C TYR A 148 -3.21 -10.90 0.27
N ASP A 149 -2.40 -11.58 1.08
CA ASP A 149 -2.00 -12.96 0.83
C ASP A 149 -3.11 -13.89 1.36
N THR A 150 -4.01 -14.30 0.46
CA THR A 150 -5.24 -15.06 0.75
C THR A 150 -5.14 -16.52 0.34
#